data_AF-A0A922P4D8-F1
#
_entry.id   AF-A0A922P4D8-F1
#
_cell.length_a   1.000
_cell.length_b   1.000
_cell.length_c   1.000
_cell.angle_alpha   90.00
_cell.angle_beta   90.00
_cell.angle_gamma   90.00
#
_symmetry.space_group_name_H-M   'P 1'
#
loop_
_entity.id
_entity.type
_entity.pdbx_description
1 polymer ?
#
loop_
_entity_poly.entity_id
_entity_poly.type
_entity_poly.pdbx_seq_one_letter_code
_entity_poly.pdbx_strand_id
1 'polypeptide(L)'
;MDNAAIEEMFEPLGPVSIRRMFGGKGIYHNGLILALEVSGEILLKADAATAPHFESAGARQWSYESKKGKPVAMPYWSIPDEALDDPEEMAKWLRLAYEAAVRAQK
;
A
#
# COMPACT_ATOMS: atom_id res chain seq x y z
N MET A 1 -1.22 11.48 7.64
CA MET A 1 -0.28 10.87 8.63
C MET A 1 1.09 11.54 8.55
N ASP A 2 1.84 11.70 9.64
CA ASP A 2 3.22 12.24 9.58
C ASP A 2 4.21 11.17 9.10
N ASN A 3 5.50 11.50 8.95
CA ASN A 3 6.48 10.54 8.41
C ASN A 3 6.89 9.49 9.46
N ALA A 4 7.00 9.88 10.73
CA ALA A 4 7.42 8.98 11.80
C ALA A 4 6.43 7.83 11.99
N ALA A 5 5.12 8.12 12.04
CA ALA A 5 4.11 7.07 12.15
C ALA A 5 4.11 6.11 10.94
N ILE A 6 4.43 6.62 9.74
CA ILE A 6 4.60 5.77 8.55
C ILE A 6 5.85 4.90 8.71
N GLU A 7 6.96 5.44 9.19
CA GLU A 7 8.18 4.65 9.37
C GLU A 7 7.98 3.53 10.41
N GLU A 8 7.34 3.84 11.55
CA GLU A 8 6.96 2.87 12.60
C GLU A 8 6.07 1.75 12.05
N MET A 9 5.03 2.07 11.30
CA MET A 9 4.12 1.05 10.74
C MET A 9 4.83 0.10 9.77
N PHE A 10 5.92 0.54 9.12
CA PHE A 10 6.69 -0.26 8.16
C PHE A 10 7.94 -0.90 8.78
N GLU A 11 8.20 -0.72 10.08
CA GLU A 11 9.33 -1.34 10.78
C GLU A 11 9.46 -2.85 10.57
N PRO A 12 8.37 -3.67 10.53
CA PRO A 12 8.49 -5.10 10.29
C PRO A 12 9.09 -5.47 8.92
N LEU A 13 8.98 -4.57 7.94
CA LEU A 13 9.60 -4.71 6.63
C LEU A 13 11.02 -4.11 6.61
N GLY A 14 11.26 -3.12 7.45
CA GLY A 14 12.50 -2.37 7.55
C GLY A 14 12.40 -0.94 6.99
N PRO A 15 13.54 -0.25 6.84
CA PRO A 15 13.55 1.18 6.50
C PRO A 15 12.80 1.51 5.21
N VAL A 16 11.96 2.54 5.27
CA VAL A 16 11.25 3.09 4.12
C VAL A 16 11.69 4.52 3.84
N SER A 17 11.50 4.95 2.59
CA SER A 17 11.69 6.34 2.19
C SER A 17 10.37 6.91 1.69
N ILE A 18 10.09 8.14 2.09
CA ILE A 18 8.80 8.80 1.85
C ILE A 18 9.02 9.98 0.90
N ARG A 19 8.24 10.04 -0.18
CA ARG A 19 8.30 11.11 -1.19
C ARG A 19 6.91 11.65 -1.47
N ARG A 20 6.79 12.93 -1.85
CA ARG A 20 5.50 13.51 -2.22
C ARG A 20 4.96 12.86 -3.51
N MET A 21 3.73 12.36 -3.48
CA MET A 21 3.13 11.66 -4.64
C MET A 21 1.60 11.76 -4.60
N PHE A 22 0.95 11.99 -5.76
CA PHE A 22 -0.52 12.03 -5.90
C PHE A 22 -1.25 12.97 -4.91
N GLY A 23 -0.61 14.07 -4.50
CA GLY A 23 -1.18 14.99 -3.50
C GLY A 23 -1.03 14.52 -2.04
N GLY A 24 -0.53 13.29 -1.82
CA GLY A 24 -0.10 12.77 -0.51
C GLY A 24 1.35 12.29 -0.56
N LYS A 25 1.59 11.05 -0.12
CA LYS A 25 2.94 10.48 0.00
C LYS A 25 3.03 9.13 -0.73
N GLY A 26 4.14 8.89 -1.40
CA GLY A 26 4.56 7.56 -1.84
C GLY A 26 5.60 7.00 -0.89
N ILE A 27 5.44 5.73 -0.54
CA ILE A 27 6.25 5.02 0.44
C ILE A 27 7.03 3.95 -0.32
N TYR A 28 8.35 3.99 -0.15
CA TYR A 28 9.29 3.20 -0.94
C TYR A 28 10.17 2.35 -0.02
N HIS A 29 10.27 1.06 -0.31
CA HIS A 29 11.23 0.16 0.33
C HIS A 29 12.22 -0.35 -0.72
N ASN A 30 13.52 -0.24 -0.46
CA ASN A 30 14.58 -0.59 -1.42
C ASN A 30 14.41 0.05 -2.81
N GLY A 31 13.94 1.31 -2.84
CA GLY A 31 13.69 2.06 -4.09
C GLY A 31 12.42 1.64 -4.84
N LEU A 32 11.66 0.67 -4.33
CA LEU A 32 10.41 0.20 -4.92
C LEU A 32 9.21 0.84 -4.24
N ILE A 33 8.26 1.35 -5.03
CA ILE A 33 7.00 1.86 -4.48
C ILE A 33 6.17 0.71 -3.93
N LEU A 34 5.88 0.78 -2.63
CA LEU A 34 5.19 -0.27 -1.90
C LEU A 34 3.83 0.19 -1.39
N ALA A 35 3.68 1.46 -1.06
CA ALA A 35 2.42 2.01 -0.57
C ALA A 35 2.26 3.48 -0.93
N LEU A 36 1.04 3.99 -0.78
CA LEU A 36 0.68 5.40 -0.88
C LEU A 36 -0.05 5.83 0.39
N GLU A 37 0.21 7.04 0.85
CA GLU A 37 -0.68 7.77 1.76
C GLU A 37 -1.46 8.77 0.92
N VAL A 38 -2.79 8.66 0.89
CA VAL A 38 -3.67 9.59 0.18
C VAL A 38 -4.95 9.79 0.98
N SER A 39 -5.40 11.04 1.08
CA SER A 39 -6.61 11.39 1.85
C SER A 39 -6.60 10.92 3.31
N GLY A 40 -5.41 10.76 3.91
CA GLY A 40 -5.25 10.28 5.28
C GLY A 40 -5.26 8.76 5.45
N GLU A 41 -5.39 7.98 4.38
CA GLU A 41 -5.38 6.52 4.38
C GLU A 41 -4.09 5.98 3.74
N ILE A 42 -3.56 4.88 4.30
CA ILE A 42 -2.44 4.15 3.71
C ILE A 42 -2.99 3.03 2.84
N LEU A 43 -2.48 2.94 1.61
CA LEU A 43 -2.86 1.96 0.63
C LEU A 43 -1.63 1.15 0.22
N LEU A 44 -1.69 -0.16 0.36
CA LEU A 44 -0.62 -1.10 0.02
C LEU A 44 -0.70 -1.53 -1.44
N LYS A 45 0.45 -1.69 -2.09
CA LYS A 45 0.52 -2.16 -3.47
C LYS A 45 0.10 -3.63 -3.55
N ALA A 46 -0.69 -3.98 -4.55
CA ALA A 46 -0.99 -5.37 -4.86
C ALA A 46 -0.94 -5.62 -6.37
N ASP A 47 -0.54 -6.83 -6.77
CA ASP A 47 -0.56 -7.30 -8.15
C ASP A 47 -1.64 -8.36 -8.33
N ALA A 48 -1.74 -8.96 -9.51
CA ALA A 48 -2.72 -10.01 -9.78
C ALA A 48 -2.55 -11.26 -8.89
N ALA A 49 -1.36 -11.49 -8.32
CA ALA A 49 -1.10 -12.62 -7.43
C ALA A 49 -1.48 -12.31 -5.99
N THR A 50 -1.31 -11.06 -5.53
CA THR A 50 -1.58 -10.68 -4.14
C THR A 50 -2.95 -10.04 -3.92
N ALA A 51 -3.57 -9.44 -4.94
CA ALA A 51 -4.88 -8.81 -4.85
C ALA A 51 -5.99 -9.73 -4.28
N PRO A 52 -6.07 -11.03 -4.64
CA PRO A 52 -7.10 -11.91 -4.06
C PRO A 52 -6.99 -12.06 -2.53
N HIS A 53 -5.79 -11.93 -1.97
CA HIS A 53 -5.61 -11.96 -0.51
C HIS A 53 -6.21 -10.71 0.13
N PHE A 54 -5.93 -9.53 -0.44
CA PHE A 54 -6.48 -8.26 0.03
C PHE A 54 -8.01 -8.28 -0.04
N GLU A 55 -8.56 -8.69 -1.19
CA GLU A 55 -10.02 -8.79 -1.38
C GLU A 55 -10.67 -9.75 -0.38
N SER A 56 -10.07 -10.92 -0.15
CA SER A 56 -10.59 -11.91 0.81
C SER A 56 -10.57 -11.43 2.25
N ALA A 57 -9.65 -10.51 2.60
CA ALA A 57 -9.58 -9.87 3.91
C ALA A 57 -10.46 -8.61 4.03
N GLY A 58 -11.30 -8.33 3.03
CA GLY A 58 -12.20 -7.18 3.03
C GLY A 58 -11.54 -5.85 2.68
N ALA A 59 -10.29 -5.84 2.20
CA ALA A 59 -9.65 -4.63 1.73
C ALA A 59 -10.31 -4.11 0.45
N ARG A 60 -10.21 -2.79 0.26
CA ARG A 60 -10.82 -2.08 -0.87
C ARG A 60 -9.74 -1.64 -1.85
N GLN A 61 -9.91 -1.98 -3.11
CA GLN A 61 -9.04 -1.45 -4.17
C GLN A 61 -9.29 0.05 -4.35
N TRP A 62 -8.22 0.82 -4.35
CA TRP A 62 -8.28 2.25 -4.62
C TRP A 62 -8.55 2.51 -6.09
N SER A 63 -9.58 3.31 -6.35
CA SER A 63 -9.90 3.80 -7.68
C SER A 63 -10.09 5.31 -7.63
N TYR A 64 -9.67 6.01 -8.68
CA TYR A 64 -9.96 7.43 -8.83
C TYR A 64 -10.75 7.69 -10.12
N GLU A 65 -11.58 8.72 -10.11
CA GLU A 65 -12.29 9.15 -11.30
C GLU A 65 -11.32 9.81 -12.28
N SER A 66 -11.19 9.21 -13.47
CA SER A 66 -10.46 9.86 -14.56
C SER A 66 -11.27 11.03 -15.10
N LYS A 67 -10.59 12.05 -15.64
CA LYS A 67 -11.19 13.19 -16.37
C LYS A 67 -12.15 12.76 -17.51
N LYS A 68 -12.08 11.50 -17.95
CA LYS A 68 -12.93 10.91 -18.98
C LYS A 68 -14.17 10.17 -18.42
N GLY A 69 -14.47 10.29 -17.13
CA GLY A 69 -15.67 9.70 -16.49
C GLY A 69 -15.62 8.18 -16.30
N LYS A 70 -14.46 7.54 -16.48
CA LYS A 70 -14.26 6.12 -16.17
C LYS A 70 -13.37 5.99 -14.94
N PRO A 71 -13.76 5.20 -13.92
CA PRO A 71 -12.90 4.94 -12.78
C PRO A 71 -11.65 4.17 -13.24
N VAL A 72 -10.49 4.62 -12.79
CA VAL A 72 -9.21 3.94 -12.99
C VAL A 72 -8.87 3.22 -11.69
N ALA A 73 -8.95 1.89 -11.73
CA ALA A 73 -8.54 1.04 -10.62
C ALA A 73 -7.01 1.00 -10.57
N MET A 74 -6.46 1.40 -9.43
CA MET A 74 -5.02 1.42 -9.19
C MET A 74 -4.61 0.13 -8.46
N PRO A 75 -3.34 -0.29 -8.58
CA PRO A 75 -2.83 -1.48 -7.89
C PRO A 75 -2.54 -1.18 -6.42
N TYR A 76 -3.41 -0.42 -5.73
CA TYR A 76 -3.28 -0.06 -4.32
C TYR A 76 -4.56 -0.42 -3.59
N TRP A 77 -4.44 -1.00 -2.40
CA TRP A 77 -5.53 -1.55 -1.61
C TRP A 77 -5.46 -1.03 -0.18
N SER A 78 -6.60 -0.83 0.46
CA SER A 78 -6.63 -0.47 1.88
C SER A 78 -5.97 -1.56 2.73
N ILE A 79 -5.49 -1.15 3.90
CA ILE A 79 -5.03 -2.11 4.92
C ILE A 79 -6.29 -2.80 5.50
N PRO A 80 -6.32 -4.13 5.62
CA PRO A 80 -7.39 -4.83 6.33
C PRO A 80 -7.47 -4.43 7.80
N ASP A 81 -8.68 -4.33 8.34
CA ASP A 81 -8.90 -3.87 9.72
C ASP A 81 -8.11 -4.72 10.75
N GLU A 82 -8.05 -6.04 10.55
CA GLU A 82 -7.30 -6.97 11.41
C GLU A 82 -5.80 -6.63 11.50
N ALA A 83 -5.23 -6.05 10.45
CA ALA A 83 -3.82 -5.68 10.41
C ALA A 83 -3.53 -4.36 11.12
N LEU A 84 -4.53 -3.49 11.31
CA LEU A 84 -4.35 -2.21 12.01
C LEU A 84 -4.11 -2.41 13.51
N ASP A 85 -4.68 -3.46 14.08
CA ASP A 85 -4.58 -3.79 15.51
C ASP A 85 -3.50 -4.84 15.83
N ASP A 86 -2.98 -5.55 14.81
CA ASP A 86 -1.99 -6.63 14.96
C ASP A 86 -0.73 -6.39 14.08
N PRO A 87 0.43 -6.10 14.69
CA PRO A 87 1.70 -5.94 13.99
C PRO A 87 2.15 -7.17 13.19
N GLU A 88 1.81 -8.39 13.62
CA GLU A 88 2.17 -9.61 12.90
C GLU A 88 1.36 -9.75 11.61
N GLU A 89 0.06 -9.45 11.67
CA GLU A 89 -0.78 -9.39 10.45
C GLU A 89 -0.33 -8.24 9.55
N MET A 90 -0.02 -7.05 10.09
CA MET A 90 0.55 -5.96 9.30
C MET A 90 1.80 -6.40 8.52
N ALA A 91 2.74 -7.10 9.17
CA ALA A 91 3.96 -7.58 8.54
C ALA A 91 3.70 -8.49 7.33
N LYS A 92 2.68 -9.34 7.41
CA LYS A 92 2.23 -10.20 6.30
C LYS A 92 1.73 -9.37 5.11
N TRP A 93 0.92 -8.34 5.35
CA TRP A 93 0.43 -7.47 4.28
C TRP A 93 1.54 -6.63 3.65
N LEU A 94 2.46 -6.10 4.45
CA LEU A 94 3.65 -5.39 3.96
C LEU A 94 4.52 -6.29 3.08
N ARG A 95 4.68 -7.55 3.46
CA ARG A 95 5.42 -8.55 2.67
C ARG A 95 4.75 -8.81 1.32
N LEU A 96 3.43 -9.02 1.31
CA LEU A 96 2.67 -9.19 0.06
C LEU A 96 2.81 -7.97 -0.85
N ALA A 97 2.79 -6.76 -0.28
CA ALA A 97 2.98 -5.53 -1.02
C ALA A 97 4.40 -5.38 -1.57
N TYR A 98 5.41 -5.80 -0.81
CA TYR A 98 6.79 -5.83 -1.29
C TYR A 98 6.97 -6.81 -2.44
N GLU A 99 6.42 -8.02 -2.32
CA GLU A 99 6.47 -9.00 -3.41
C GLU A 99 5.83 -8.46 -4.69
N ALA A 100 4.67 -7.81 -4.59
CA ALA A 100 4.02 -7.16 -5.72
C ALA A 100 4.88 -6.03 -6.32
N ALA A 101 5.54 -5.23 -5.47
CA ALA A 101 6.45 -4.18 -5.91
C ALA A 101 7.68 -4.74 -6.66
N VAL A 102 8.24 -5.85 -6.19
CA VAL A 102 9.36 -6.56 -6.84
C VAL A 102 8.93 -7.15 -8.18
N ARG A 103 7.76 -7.79 -8.26
CA ARG A 103 7.25 -8.34 -9.53
C ARG A 103 6.99 -7.26 -10.56
N ALA A 104 6.55 -6.07 -10.14
CA ALA A 104 6.31 -4.94 -11.03
C ALA A 104 7.59 -4.31 -11.65
N GLN A 105 8.79 -4.68 -11.18
CA GLN A 105 10.06 -4.25 -11.78
C GLN A 105 10.60 -5.21 -12.86
N LYS A 106 10.03 -6.41 -12.97
CA LYS A 106 10.40 -7.40 -14.00
C LYS A 106 9.59 -7.16 -15.27
#